data_AF-A0AAE6R9X0-F1
#
_entry.id   AF-A0AAE6R9X0-F1
#
_cell.length_a   1.000
_cell.length_b   1.000
_cell.length_c   1.000
_cell.angle_alpha   90.00
_cell.angle_beta   90.00
_cell.angle_gamma   90.00
#
_symmetry.space_group_name_H-M   'P 1'
#
loop_
_entity.id
_entity.type
_entity.pdbx_description
1 polymer ?
#
loop_
_entity_poly.entity_id
_entity_poly.type
_entity_poly.pdbx_seq_one_letter_code
_entity_poly.pdbx_strand_id
1 'polypeptide(L)'
;MYVYDEYDQRIIEDRVKQFRDQTRRYLAGELSEEEFRPLRLQNGLYIQRFAPMLRVAVPYGQLNATQVRTLAKIARDYDKGYAHISTRQNVQFNWPALEDIPDILAELATVQMHAIQTSGNCLRNTTTDQFAGVAADEIIDPRPWCEIVRQWTTFHPEFAYLPRKFKIAINGSQEDRAAIEVHDIGLEPVRNAAGELGFRVLVGGGLGRTPVVGSFINEFLPWQDLISYLDAILRVYNRYGRRDNKYKARIKILVKALTPEVFAEKVEAEMVHLRGGSTTLTEAEVQRVSRHFVDPDYLALENFDYANQDAEYPGFARWRSRNTRAHKRPGYVAVTLSLKPTGVAPGDLTDKQLDAVADLARALQLRLLAHLARAEHHPRRRRAAPAARALAGTARRRLRHAEHRPADRHHLLPGR
;
A
#
# COMPACT_ATOMS: atom_id res chain seq x y z
N MET A 1 -15.21 1.47 -10.50
CA MET A 1 -14.53 2.09 -9.33
C MET A 1 -15.57 2.16 -8.24
N TYR A 2 -15.18 2.02 -6.99
CA TYR A 2 -16.12 2.15 -5.90
C TYR A 2 -16.83 3.52 -5.93
N VAL A 3 -18.15 3.49 -5.81
CA VAL A 3 -19.01 4.69 -5.76
C VAL A 3 -19.55 4.75 -4.35
N TYR A 4 -19.34 5.87 -3.67
CA TYR A 4 -19.79 6.05 -2.29
C TYR A 4 -21.31 6.00 -2.24
N ASP A 5 -21.82 5.27 -1.25
CA ASP A 5 -23.22 5.36 -0.88
C ASP A 5 -23.47 6.60 0.00
N GLU A 6 -24.70 6.75 0.49
CA GLU A 6 -25.09 7.86 1.35
C GLU A 6 -24.33 7.87 2.69
N TYR A 7 -23.94 6.71 3.20
CA TYR A 7 -23.18 6.61 4.45
C TYR A 7 -21.74 7.07 4.24
N ASP A 8 -21.07 6.55 3.21
CA ASP A 8 -19.74 6.97 2.80
C ASP A 8 -19.68 8.49 2.53
N GLN A 9 -20.67 9.03 1.82
CA GLN A 9 -20.76 10.47 1.51
C GLN A 9 -20.96 11.32 2.78
N ARG A 10 -21.89 10.92 3.65
CA ARG A 10 -22.13 11.63 4.91
C ARG A 10 -20.89 11.63 5.80
N ILE A 11 -20.16 10.52 5.86
CA ILE A 11 -18.92 10.41 6.64
C ILE A 11 -17.89 11.47 6.22
N ILE A 12 -17.68 11.66 4.91
CA ILE A 12 -16.69 12.65 4.44
C ILE A 12 -17.18 14.09 4.66
N GLU A 13 -18.47 14.36 4.48
CA GLU A 13 -19.07 15.67 4.71
C GLU A 13 -18.99 16.09 6.18
N ASP A 14 -19.33 15.17 7.10
CA ASP A 14 -19.26 15.42 8.53
C ASP A 14 -17.80 15.59 8.98
N ARG A 15 -16.87 14.86 8.35
CA ARG A 15 -15.43 15.07 8.59
C ARG A 15 -14.96 16.45 8.14
N VAL A 16 -15.45 16.95 7.00
CA VAL A 16 -15.16 18.31 6.53
C VAL A 16 -15.67 19.34 7.53
N LYS A 17 -16.93 19.23 7.98
CA LYS A 17 -17.51 20.14 9.00
C LYS A 17 -16.70 20.12 10.29
N GLN A 18 -16.35 18.92 10.78
CA GLN A 18 -15.54 18.75 11.98
C GLN A 18 -14.17 19.42 11.83
N PHE A 19 -13.46 19.17 10.72
CA PHE A 19 -12.14 19.73 10.52
C PHE A 19 -12.18 21.25 10.31
N ARG A 20 -13.24 21.79 9.69
CA ARG A 20 -13.45 23.23 9.56
C ARG A 20 -13.54 23.92 10.93
N ASP A 21 -14.34 23.39 11.86
CA ASP A 21 -14.39 23.94 13.22
C ASP A 21 -13.03 23.82 13.94
N GLN A 22 -12.35 22.67 13.80
CA GLN A 22 -11.01 22.49 14.38
C GLN A 22 -9.99 23.52 13.84
N THR A 23 -10.00 23.79 12.54
CA THR A 23 -9.14 24.82 11.93
C THR A 23 -9.54 26.22 12.39
N ARG A 24 -10.84 26.56 12.45
CA ARG A 24 -11.33 27.84 13.01
C ARG A 24 -10.79 28.06 14.42
N ARG A 25 -10.96 27.08 15.30
CA ARG A 25 -10.51 27.12 16.70
C ARG A 25 -9.01 27.30 16.81
N TYR A 26 -8.24 26.59 15.98
CA TYR A 26 -6.78 26.75 15.92
C TYR A 26 -6.38 28.17 15.50
N LEU A 27 -6.98 28.70 14.43
CA LEU A 27 -6.71 30.06 13.95
C LEU A 27 -7.13 31.14 14.97
N ALA A 28 -8.17 30.88 15.76
CA ALA A 28 -8.61 31.74 16.86
C ALA A 28 -7.77 31.60 18.15
N GLY A 29 -6.80 30.68 18.20
CA GLY A 29 -6.00 30.40 19.40
C GLY A 29 -6.73 29.59 20.48
N GLU A 30 -7.92 29.07 20.19
CA GLU A 30 -8.71 28.18 21.07
C GLU A 30 -8.22 26.72 21.06
N LEU A 31 -7.34 26.37 20.13
CA LEU A 31 -6.61 25.09 20.09
C LEU A 31 -5.12 25.36 19.97
N SER A 32 -4.32 24.72 20.83
CA SER A 32 -2.86 24.76 20.74
C SER A 32 -2.34 23.96 19.53
N GLU A 33 -1.09 24.22 19.12
CA GLU A 33 -0.42 23.40 18.09
C GLU A 33 -0.31 21.93 18.49
N GLU A 34 -0.18 21.63 19.79
CA GLU A 34 -0.09 20.25 20.27
C GLU A 34 -1.42 19.51 20.10
N GLU A 35 -2.54 20.17 20.41
CA GLU A 35 -3.89 19.62 20.24
C GLU A 35 -4.31 19.55 18.77
N PHE A 36 -3.95 20.55 17.96
CA PHE A 36 -4.30 20.57 16.54
C PHE A 36 -3.50 19.56 15.72
N ARG A 37 -2.25 19.28 16.11
CA ARG A 37 -1.35 18.37 15.40
C ARG A 37 -1.96 17.00 15.09
N PRO A 38 -2.50 16.20 16.04
CA PRO A 38 -3.11 14.92 15.72
C PRO A 38 -4.34 15.07 14.80
N LEU A 39 -5.14 16.13 14.97
CA LEU A 39 -6.35 16.40 14.19
C LEU A 39 -6.01 16.67 12.71
N ARG A 40 -5.07 17.60 12.46
CA ARG A 40 -4.62 17.93 11.11
C ARG A 40 -3.89 16.77 10.44
N LEU A 41 -3.11 16.00 11.20
CA LEU A 41 -2.43 14.82 10.68
C LEU A 41 -3.40 13.70 10.31
N GLN A 42 -4.57 13.59 10.92
CA GLN A 42 -5.59 12.63 10.47
C GLN A 42 -6.36 13.12 9.24
N ASN A 43 -6.30 14.42 8.92
CA ASN A 43 -6.85 15.03 7.71
C ASN A 43 -5.78 15.30 6.63
N GLY A 44 -4.65 14.59 6.71
CA GLY A 44 -3.63 14.63 5.67
C GLY A 44 -2.75 15.88 5.65
N LEU A 45 -2.88 16.78 6.63
CA LEU A 45 -2.22 18.07 6.65
C LEU A 45 -0.91 18.08 7.46
N TYR A 46 0.20 18.28 6.76
CA TYR A 46 1.52 18.50 7.34
C TYR A 46 1.92 19.96 7.22
N ILE A 47 2.13 20.65 8.34
CA ILE A 47 2.83 21.93 8.33
C ILE A 47 4.32 21.65 8.18
N GLN A 48 4.89 21.97 7.00
CA GLN A 48 6.34 21.91 6.76
C GLN A 48 6.97 23.26 7.12
N ARG A 49 8.30 23.37 6.99
CA ARG A 49 9.03 24.61 7.33
C ARG A 49 8.56 25.83 6.53
N PHE A 50 8.16 25.64 5.28
CA PHE A 50 7.85 26.73 4.36
C PHE A 50 6.36 26.86 4.02
N ALA A 51 5.61 25.74 4.01
CA ALA A 51 4.20 25.74 3.70
C ALA A 51 3.52 24.47 4.24
N PRO A 52 2.19 24.49 4.40
CA PRO A 52 1.40 23.28 4.57
C PRO A 52 1.49 22.36 3.35
N MET A 53 1.45 21.05 3.58
CA MET A 53 1.27 20.03 2.55
C MET A 53 0.02 19.21 2.88
N LEU A 54 -0.92 19.17 1.94
CA LEU A 54 -2.14 18.38 2.02
C LEU A 54 -1.97 17.10 1.20
N ARG A 55 -2.14 15.95 1.84
CA ARG A 55 -2.16 14.65 1.16
C ARG A 55 -3.59 14.13 1.00
N VAL A 56 -4.04 14.07 -0.24
CA VAL A 56 -5.32 13.48 -0.64
C VAL A 56 -5.19 11.96 -0.72
N ALA A 57 -6.21 11.24 -0.26
CA ALA A 57 -6.29 9.79 -0.38
C ALA A 57 -6.75 9.41 -1.79
N VAL A 58 -6.07 8.43 -2.39
CA VAL A 58 -6.51 7.83 -3.66
C VAL A 58 -6.56 6.31 -3.44
N PRO A 59 -7.68 5.78 -2.93
CA PRO A 59 -7.87 4.35 -2.67
C PRO A 59 -7.35 3.49 -3.83
N TYR A 60 -6.43 2.55 -3.52
CA TYR A 60 -5.82 1.63 -4.50
C TYR A 60 -5.31 2.31 -5.79
N GLY A 61 -5.01 3.61 -5.72
CA GLY A 61 -4.53 4.42 -6.82
C GLY A 61 -5.56 4.79 -7.89
N GLN A 62 -6.83 4.43 -7.77
CA GLN A 62 -7.81 4.64 -8.84
C GLN A 62 -8.45 6.03 -8.83
N LEU A 63 -8.55 6.65 -10.00
CA LEU A 63 -9.20 7.94 -10.23
C LEU A 63 -10.07 7.89 -11.49
N ASN A 64 -11.10 8.74 -11.54
CA ASN A 64 -11.84 9.06 -12.77
C ASN A 64 -11.51 10.48 -13.28
N ALA A 65 -11.96 10.80 -14.50
CA ALA A 65 -11.73 12.10 -15.11
C ALA A 65 -12.30 13.28 -14.30
N THR A 66 -13.45 13.12 -13.65
CA THR A 66 -14.08 14.17 -12.82
C THR A 66 -13.23 14.50 -11.60
N GLN A 67 -12.70 13.47 -10.93
CA GLN A 67 -11.77 13.61 -9.81
C GLN A 67 -10.47 14.29 -10.25
N VAL A 68 -9.90 13.90 -11.39
CA VAL A 68 -8.67 14.52 -11.92
C VAL A 68 -8.88 15.99 -12.29
N ARG A 69 -10.03 16.37 -12.87
CA ARG A 69 -10.36 17.78 -13.10
C ARG A 69 -10.49 18.57 -11.80
N THR A 70 -11.06 17.97 -10.76
CA THR A 70 -11.16 18.62 -9.45
C THR A 70 -9.77 18.83 -8.85
N LEU A 71 -8.87 17.85 -8.97
CA LEU A 71 -7.46 18.02 -8.58
C LEU A 71 -6.76 19.11 -9.40
N ALA A 72 -7.04 19.22 -10.71
CA ALA A 72 -6.51 20.29 -11.56
C ALA A 72 -6.99 21.68 -11.11
N LYS A 73 -8.28 21.81 -10.79
CA LYS A 73 -8.86 23.03 -10.21
C LYS A 73 -8.17 23.38 -8.89
N ILE A 74 -8.05 22.43 -7.97
CA ILE A 74 -7.40 22.66 -6.67
C ILE A 74 -5.93 23.09 -6.85
N ALA A 75 -5.20 22.45 -7.76
CA ALA A 75 -3.82 22.82 -8.08
C ALA A 75 -3.70 24.29 -8.51
N ARG A 76 -4.67 24.76 -9.31
CA ARG A 76 -4.70 26.10 -9.90
C ARG A 76 -5.15 27.18 -8.90
N ASP A 77 -6.17 26.87 -8.11
CA ASP A 77 -6.86 27.85 -7.27
C ASP A 77 -6.18 27.97 -5.89
N TYR A 78 -5.64 26.88 -5.35
CA TYR A 78 -5.15 26.80 -3.97
C TYR A 78 -3.68 26.40 -3.83
N ASP A 79 -2.99 26.07 -4.92
CA ASP A 79 -1.57 25.70 -4.90
C ASP A 79 -0.82 26.51 -5.99
N LYS A 80 0.36 26.05 -6.43
CA LYS A 80 1.21 26.73 -7.42
C LYS A 80 1.01 26.18 -8.83
N GLY A 81 -0.20 25.73 -9.17
CA GLY A 81 -0.53 25.18 -10.48
C GLY A 81 0.00 23.78 -10.74
N TYR A 82 0.32 23.00 -9.69
CA TYR A 82 0.72 21.60 -9.84
C TYR A 82 0.31 20.72 -8.65
N ALA A 83 0.24 19.42 -8.90
CA ALA A 83 0.02 18.39 -7.89
C ALA A 83 1.12 17.32 -7.98
N HIS A 84 1.41 16.67 -6.86
CA HIS A 84 2.45 15.65 -6.77
C HIS A 84 1.87 14.25 -6.52
N ILE A 85 2.15 13.31 -7.42
CA ILE A 85 1.81 11.89 -7.25
C ILE A 85 2.88 11.19 -6.42
N SER A 86 2.45 10.64 -5.29
CA SER A 86 3.35 9.99 -4.34
C SER A 86 3.64 8.52 -4.69
N THR A 87 4.70 7.98 -4.08
CA THR A 87 5.07 6.54 -4.15
C THR A 87 4.11 5.59 -3.41
N ARG A 88 2.94 6.09 -3.00
CA ARG A 88 1.79 5.34 -2.47
C ARG A 88 0.50 5.72 -3.19
N GLN A 89 0.60 6.15 -4.44
CA GLN A 89 -0.54 6.37 -5.33
C GLN A 89 -1.47 7.54 -4.93
N ASN A 90 -1.21 8.21 -3.80
CA ASN A 90 -1.91 9.42 -3.37
C ASN A 90 -1.42 10.68 -4.11
N VAL A 91 -2.25 11.72 -4.08
CA VAL A 91 -1.91 13.08 -4.56
C VAL A 91 -1.52 13.99 -3.40
N GLN A 92 -0.59 14.91 -3.62
CA GLN A 92 -0.14 15.92 -2.66
C GLN A 92 -0.16 17.32 -3.27
N PHE A 93 -0.65 18.27 -2.48
CA PHE A 93 -0.53 19.72 -2.68
C PHE A 93 0.46 20.23 -1.63
N ASN A 94 1.44 21.03 -2.02
CA ASN A 94 2.59 21.40 -1.17
C ASN A 94 2.63 22.88 -0.78
N TRP A 95 1.72 23.69 -1.30
CA TRP A 95 1.65 25.12 -1.01
C TRP A 95 0.28 25.68 -0.61
N PRO A 96 -0.75 24.90 -0.23
CA PRO A 96 -2.01 25.50 0.17
C PRO A 96 -1.89 26.31 1.46
N ALA A 97 -2.61 27.42 1.52
CA ALA A 97 -2.77 28.17 2.76
C ALA A 97 -3.54 27.32 3.79
N LEU A 98 -3.26 27.52 5.07
CA LEU A 98 -3.83 26.70 6.14
C LEU A 98 -5.35 26.91 6.27
N GLU A 99 -5.75 28.16 6.13
CA GLU A 99 -7.12 28.66 6.16
C GLU A 99 -8.00 28.07 5.05
N ASP A 100 -7.41 27.76 3.89
CA ASP A 100 -8.13 27.23 2.73
C ASP A 100 -8.33 25.70 2.77
N ILE A 101 -7.60 24.98 3.63
CA ILE A 101 -7.66 23.51 3.68
C ILE A 101 -9.09 22.98 3.86
N PRO A 102 -9.94 23.53 4.76
CA PRO A 102 -11.32 23.08 4.88
C PRO A 102 -12.15 23.25 3.60
N ASP A 103 -11.88 24.29 2.79
CA ASP A 103 -12.55 24.51 1.51
C ASP A 103 -12.08 23.52 0.46
N ILE A 104 -10.77 23.27 0.37
CA ILE A 104 -10.20 22.23 -0.50
C ILE A 104 -10.81 20.86 -0.18
N LEU A 105 -10.95 20.52 1.11
CA LEU A 105 -11.57 19.25 1.52
C LEU A 105 -13.07 19.19 1.18
N ALA A 106 -13.77 20.32 1.24
CA ALA A 106 -15.17 20.41 0.81
C ALA A 106 -15.29 20.18 -0.70
N GLU A 107 -14.42 20.78 -1.52
CA GLU A 107 -14.40 20.56 -2.98
C GLU A 107 -14.11 19.08 -3.32
N LEU A 108 -13.13 18.47 -2.66
CA LEU A 108 -12.83 17.04 -2.83
C LEU A 108 -14.04 16.15 -2.48
N ALA A 109 -14.80 16.52 -1.44
CA ALA A 109 -15.97 15.76 -1.03
C ALA A 109 -17.09 15.76 -2.09
N THR A 110 -17.18 16.80 -2.94
CA THR A 110 -18.16 16.85 -4.04
C THR A 110 -17.92 15.78 -5.12
N VAL A 111 -16.70 15.22 -5.18
CA VAL A 111 -16.31 14.16 -6.12
C VAL A 111 -15.84 12.89 -5.41
N GLN A 112 -16.34 12.68 -4.19
CA GLN A 112 -16.12 11.47 -3.39
C GLN A 112 -14.63 11.23 -3.10
N MET A 113 -13.87 12.30 -2.84
CA MET A 113 -12.46 12.27 -2.43
C MET A 113 -12.29 12.84 -1.02
N HIS A 114 -11.23 12.40 -0.32
CA HIS A 114 -10.96 12.84 1.05
C HIS A 114 -9.46 12.80 1.38
N ALA A 115 -9.08 13.32 2.55
CA ALA A 115 -7.72 13.24 3.09
C ALA A 115 -7.61 12.43 4.41
N ILE A 116 -8.69 11.74 4.79
CA ILE A 116 -8.78 10.90 5.99
C ILE A 116 -7.63 9.87 6.04
N GLN A 117 -6.97 9.76 7.19
CA GLN A 117 -5.95 8.75 7.52
C GLN A 117 -4.77 8.67 6.52
N THR A 118 -4.48 9.73 5.76
CA THR A 118 -3.31 9.73 4.85
C THR A 118 -1.97 9.98 5.57
N SER A 119 -2.05 10.26 6.87
CA SER A 119 -0.97 10.79 7.71
C SER A 119 -1.09 10.26 9.15
N GLY A 120 -0.42 10.87 10.14
CA GLY A 120 -0.50 10.40 11.54
C GLY A 120 0.05 9.00 11.84
N ASN A 121 -0.34 8.48 13.02
CA ASN A 121 -0.02 7.18 13.59
C ASN A 121 -1.21 6.21 13.46
N CYS A 122 -1.69 6.03 12.24
CA CYS A 122 -2.79 5.13 11.91
C CYS A 122 -2.44 4.34 10.64
N LEU A 123 -3.41 3.53 10.19
CA LEU A 123 -3.38 2.90 8.87
C LEU A 123 -3.35 3.96 7.78
N ARG A 124 -2.59 3.67 6.72
CA ARG A 124 -2.53 4.47 5.49
C ARG A 124 -3.34 3.80 4.42
N ASN A 125 -3.65 4.56 3.38
CA ASN A 125 -4.27 4.07 2.13
C ASN A 125 -3.72 2.70 1.70
N THR A 126 -4.60 1.73 1.46
CA THR A 126 -4.27 0.41 0.92
C THR A 126 -3.89 0.54 -0.54
N THR A 127 -2.76 -0.05 -0.93
CA THR A 127 -2.18 0.10 -2.28
C THR A 127 -2.16 -1.23 -3.02
N THR A 128 -2.23 -1.18 -4.36
CA THR A 128 -2.15 -2.36 -5.22
C THR A 128 -1.43 -2.04 -6.54
N ASP A 129 -1.34 -3.02 -7.45
CA ASP A 129 -0.77 -2.87 -8.80
C ASP A 129 -1.49 -1.75 -9.56
N GLN A 130 -0.73 -0.88 -10.22
CA GLN A 130 -1.25 0.17 -11.11
C GLN A 130 -1.95 -0.36 -12.37
N PHE A 131 -1.97 -1.68 -12.59
CA PHE A 131 -2.74 -2.33 -13.65
C PHE A 131 -3.88 -3.22 -13.11
N ALA A 132 -4.25 -3.05 -11.85
CA ALA A 132 -5.34 -3.81 -11.23
C ALA A 132 -6.66 -3.73 -12.01
N GLY A 133 -7.24 -4.90 -12.27
CA GLY A 133 -8.42 -5.17 -13.07
C GLY A 133 -8.16 -5.32 -14.56
N VAL A 134 -6.93 -5.07 -15.05
CA VAL A 134 -6.63 -5.04 -16.49
C VAL A 134 -5.34 -5.76 -16.89
N ALA A 135 -4.47 -6.08 -15.93
CA ALA A 135 -3.20 -6.73 -16.19
C ALA A 135 -3.37 -8.12 -16.83
N ALA A 136 -2.57 -8.43 -17.85
CA ALA A 136 -2.63 -9.71 -18.54
C ALA A 136 -2.20 -10.91 -17.67
N ASP A 137 -1.40 -10.68 -16.63
CA ASP A 137 -0.92 -11.67 -15.66
C ASP A 137 -1.67 -11.62 -14.32
N GLU A 138 -2.85 -11.01 -14.30
CA GLU A 138 -3.70 -10.90 -13.10
C GLU A 138 -4.19 -12.28 -12.63
N ILE A 139 -3.96 -12.60 -11.36
CA ILE A 139 -4.44 -13.82 -10.69
C ILE A 139 -5.86 -13.59 -10.15
N ILE A 140 -6.08 -12.45 -9.51
CA ILE A 140 -7.37 -11.94 -9.07
C ILE A 140 -7.39 -10.43 -9.24
N ASP A 141 -8.58 -9.84 -9.43
CA ASP A 141 -8.74 -8.40 -9.29
C ASP A 141 -8.57 -8.01 -7.80
N PRO A 142 -7.53 -7.23 -7.43
CA PRO A 142 -7.26 -6.89 -6.04
C PRO A 142 -8.12 -5.73 -5.52
N ARG A 143 -8.85 -5.02 -6.39
CA ARG A 143 -9.57 -3.79 -6.01
C ARG A 143 -10.70 -4.04 -5.01
N PRO A 144 -11.56 -5.07 -5.15
CA PRO A 144 -12.58 -5.37 -4.14
C PRO A 144 -11.97 -5.64 -2.77
N TRP A 145 -10.86 -6.39 -2.71
CA TRP A 145 -10.15 -6.68 -1.46
C TRP A 145 -9.54 -5.43 -0.84
N CYS A 146 -8.94 -4.56 -1.65
CA CYS A 146 -8.41 -3.28 -1.18
C CYS A 146 -9.52 -2.38 -0.61
N GLU A 147 -10.69 -2.39 -1.25
CA GLU A 147 -11.86 -1.62 -0.82
C GLU A 147 -12.46 -2.17 0.49
N ILE A 148 -12.59 -3.49 0.63
CA ILE A 148 -12.99 -4.13 1.91
C ILE A 148 -12.02 -3.71 3.04
N VAL A 149 -10.70 -3.79 2.80
CA VAL A 149 -9.70 -3.33 3.78
C VAL A 149 -9.82 -1.82 4.03
N ARG A 150 -10.10 -1.00 3.02
CA ARG A 150 -10.30 0.45 3.19
C ARG A 150 -11.49 0.72 4.10
N GLN A 151 -12.63 0.07 3.87
CA GLN A 151 -13.84 0.24 4.67
C GLN A 151 -13.59 -0.18 6.12
N TRP A 152 -12.98 -1.36 6.34
CA TRP A 152 -12.61 -1.82 7.68
C TRP A 152 -11.65 -0.88 8.42
N THR A 153 -10.66 -0.30 7.73
CA THR A 153 -9.68 0.60 8.38
C THR A 153 -10.19 2.01 8.65
N THR A 154 -11.25 2.44 7.97
CA THR A 154 -11.75 3.82 8.04
C THR A 154 -12.39 4.08 9.41
N PHE A 155 -11.82 5.00 10.17
CA PHE A 155 -12.23 5.33 11.55
C PHE A 155 -12.28 4.13 12.52
N HIS A 156 -11.50 3.08 12.27
CA HIS A 156 -11.46 1.92 13.15
C HIS A 156 -11.05 2.32 14.59
N PRO A 157 -11.89 2.09 15.60
CA PRO A 157 -11.69 2.64 16.95
C PRO A 157 -10.42 2.11 17.60
N GLU A 158 -10.08 0.84 17.36
CA GLU A 158 -8.89 0.21 17.93
C GLU A 158 -7.58 0.67 17.25
N PHE A 159 -7.63 1.08 15.98
CA PHE A 159 -6.44 1.29 15.14
C PHE A 159 -6.23 2.74 14.70
N ALA A 160 -7.00 3.67 15.28
CA ALA A 160 -6.81 5.11 15.09
C ALA A 160 -5.52 5.64 15.77
N TYR A 161 -4.93 4.88 16.72
CA TYR A 161 -3.78 5.28 17.54
C TYR A 161 -2.71 4.18 17.64
N LEU A 162 -2.26 3.70 16.48
CA LEU A 162 -1.17 2.71 16.41
C LEU A 162 0.15 3.29 16.92
N PRO A 163 1.13 2.44 17.30
CA PRO A 163 2.45 2.94 17.71
C PRO A 163 3.13 3.83 16.66
N ARG A 164 2.90 3.56 15.36
CA ARG A 164 3.40 4.38 14.24
C ARG A 164 2.58 4.11 12.96
N LYS A 165 2.87 4.86 11.89
CA LYS A 165 2.27 4.67 10.55
C LYS A 165 2.29 3.21 10.10
N PHE A 166 1.18 2.74 9.54
CA PHE A 166 0.98 1.36 9.12
C PHE A 166 0.49 1.28 7.67
N LYS A 167 1.05 0.39 6.87
CA LYS A 167 0.83 0.32 5.43
C LYS A 167 0.48 -1.11 5.02
N ILE A 168 -0.63 -1.26 4.31
CA ILE A 168 -1.05 -2.54 3.73
C ILE A 168 -0.93 -2.42 2.20
N ALA A 169 -0.51 -3.49 1.54
CA ALA A 169 -0.57 -3.65 0.10
C ALA A 169 -1.04 -5.04 -0.30
N ILE A 170 -1.78 -5.11 -1.41
CA ILE A 170 -2.26 -6.35 -2.01
C ILE A 170 -1.71 -6.41 -3.43
N ASN A 171 -0.99 -7.48 -3.77
CA ASN A 171 -0.60 -7.76 -5.15
C ASN A 171 -1.70 -8.61 -5.80
N GLY A 172 -2.17 -8.27 -6.99
CA GLY A 172 -3.18 -9.06 -7.72
C GLY A 172 -2.61 -9.95 -8.83
N SER A 173 -1.33 -9.78 -9.15
CA SER A 173 -0.71 -10.28 -10.39
C SER A 173 0.45 -11.24 -10.11
N GLN A 174 0.91 -11.98 -11.12
CA GLN A 174 2.09 -12.84 -10.99
C GLN A 174 3.36 -12.04 -10.67
N GLU A 175 3.53 -10.86 -11.28
CA GLU A 175 4.60 -9.93 -10.95
C GLU A 175 4.19 -9.00 -9.79
N ASP A 176 5.02 -8.90 -8.74
CA ASP A 176 4.77 -7.97 -7.63
C ASP A 176 5.09 -6.51 -8.00
N ARG A 177 4.14 -5.88 -8.69
CA ARG A 177 4.19 -4.44 -9.02
C ARG A 177 3.75 -3.55 -7.84
N ALA A 178 3.04 -4.12 -6.87
CA ALA A 178 2.62 -3.43 -5.66
C ALA A 178 3.77 -3.25 -4.65
N ALA A 179 4.87 -3.99 -4.81
CA ALA A 179 6.02 -4.05 -3.91
C ALA A 179 5.59 -4.40 -2.47
N ILE A 180 4.88 -5.51 -2.31
CA ILE A 180 4.27 -5.92 -1.03
C ILE A 180 5.31 -6.19 0.06
N GLU A 181 6.51 -6.64 -0.32
CA GLU A 181 7.64 -6.91 0.58
C GLU A 181 8.10 -5.73 1.43
N VAL A 182 7.79 -4.50 1.01
CA VAL A 182 8.19 -3.27 1.70
C VAL A 182 7.03 -2.56 2.40
N HIS A 183 5.91 -3.26 2.60
CA HIS A 183 4.76 -2.81 3.35
C HIS A 183 4.77 -3.38 4.78
N ASP A 184 4.02 -2.75 5.69
CA ASP A 184 3.90 -3.26 7.06
C ASP A 184 3.16 -4.60 7.05
N ILE A 185 2.16 -4.75 6.17
CA ILE A 185 1.57 -6.03 5.72
C ILE A 185 1.57 -6.08 4.18
N GLY A 186 1.98 -7.22 3.62
CA GLY A 186 1.85 -7.55 2.22
C GLY A 186 0.96 -8.78 2.03
N LEU A 187 0.05 -8.74 1.06
CA LEU A 187 -0.87 -9.84 0.75
C LEU A 187 -0.67 -10.30 -0.69
N GLU A 188 -0.47 -11.60 -0.86
CA GLU A 188 -0.26 -12.26 -2.15
C GLU A 188 -1.31 -13.36 -2.34
N PRO A 189 -2.20 -13.26 -3.34
CA PRO A 189 -3.25 -14.23 -3.58
C PRO A 189 -2.67 -15.53 -4.10
N VAL A 190 -3.15 -16.63 -3.56
CA VAL A 190 -2.77 -17.99 -3.95
C VAL A 190 -4.00 -18.88 -4.02
N ARG A 191 -3.91 -19.96 -4.80
CA ARG A 191 -4.91 -21.03 -4.80
C ARG A 191 -4.28 -22.28 -4.23
N ASN A 192 -5.00 -22.97 -3.34
CA ASN A 192 -4.57 -24.27 -2.85
C ASN A 192 -4.79 -25.39 -3.89
N ALA A 193 -4.47 -26.63 -3.53
CA ALA A 193 -4.64 -27.79 -4.40
C ALA A 193 -6.11 -28.04 -4.82
N ALA A 194 -7.08 -27.59 -4.03
CA ALA A 194 -8.51 -27.66 -4.34
C ALA A 194 -9.00 -26.47 -5.19
N GLY A 195 -8.12 -25.52 -5.53
CA GLY A 195 -8.44 -24.33 -6.29
C GLY A 195 -9.05 -23.18 -5.46
N GLU A 196 -9.16 -23.35 -4.14
CA GLU A 196 -9.73 -22.36 -3.23
C GLU A 196 -8.79 -21.17 -3.07
N LEU A 197 -9.36 -19.96 -3.06
CA LEU A 197 -8.60 -18.73 -2.88
C LEU A 197 -8.12 -18.59 -1.44
N GLY A 198 -6.87 -18.16 -1.28
CA GLY A 198 -6.33 -17.69 -0.02
C GLY A 198 -5.26 -16.64 -0.26
N PHE A 199 -4.58 -16.23 0.81
CA PHE A 199 -3.50 -15.26 0.77
C PHE A 199 -2.27 -15.77 1.50
N ARG A 200 -1.10 -15.61 0.89
CA ARG A 200 0.16 -15.59 1.64
C ARG A 200 0.30 -14.21 2.29
N VAL A 201 0.73 -14.18 3.55
CA VAL A 201 0.76 -12.97 4.37
C VAL A 201 2.18 -12.64 4.77
N LEU A 202 2.72 -11.53 4.27
CA LEU A 202 3.97 -10.93 4.74
C LEU A 202 3.72 -9.89 5.82
N VAL A 203 4.62 -9.81 6.80
CA VAL A 203 4.63 -8.75 7.82
C VAL A 203 6.03 -8.19 8.03
N GLY A 204 6.11 -6.90 8.38
CA GLY A 204 7.36 -6.32 8.88
C GLY A 204 8.26 -5.68 7.82
N GLY A 205 7.74 -5.32 6.65
CA GLY A 205 8.51 -4.60 5.63
C GLY A 205 8.62 -3.09 5.88
N GLY A 206 9.58 -2.45 5.20
CA GLY A 206 9.58 -0.99 5.04
C GLY A 206 10.93 -0.33 4.77
N LEU A 207 10.96 0.55 3.77
CA LEU A 207 12.12 1.33 3.28
C LEU A 207 12.45 2.59 4.11
N GLY A 208 12.17 2.60 5.41
CA GLY A 208 12.59 3.70 6.29
C GLY A 208 14.12 3.72 6.50
N ARG A 209 14.57 4.47 7.51
CA ARG A 209 16.01 4.58 7.88
C ARG A 209 16.77 3.26 7.93
N THR A 210 16.12 2.20 8.41
CA THR A 210 16.63 0.82 8.37
C THR A 210 15.78 0.02 7.40
N PRO A 211 16.15 -0.15 6.12
CA PRO A 211 15.33 -0.90 5.17
C PRO A 211 15.23 -2.37 5.59
N VAL A 212 14.02 -2.93 5.51
CA VAL A 212 13.71 -4.33 5.86
C VAL A 212 12.70 -4.84 4.84
N VAL A 213 12.91 -6.05 4.34
CA VAL A 213 11.95 -6.84 3.56
C VAL A 213 11.11 -7.65 4.55
N GLY A 214 9.80 -7.68 4.36
CA GLY A 214 8.87 -8.44 5.20
C GLY A 214 9.12 -9.95 5.14
N SER A 215 8.54 -10.67 6.08
CA SER A 215 8.62 -12.14 6.16
C SER A 215 7.23 -12.74 6.07
N PHE A 216 7.09 -13.83 5.32
CA PHE A 216 5.87 -14.61 5.32
C PHE A 216 5.66 -15.24 6.70
N ILE A 217 4.49 -15.01 7.28
CA ILE A 217 4.08 -15.61 8.56
C ILE A 217 2.91 -16.59 8.38
N ASN A 218 2.28 -16.59 7.21
CA ASN A 218 1.23 -17.52 6.82
C ASN A 218 1.33 -17.77 5.30
N GLU A 219 1.41 -19.03 4.91
CA GLU A 219 1.55 -19.46 3.50
C GLU A 219 0.19 -19.72 2.82
N PHE A 220 -0.89 -19.84 3.59
CA PHE A 220 -2.24 -19.97 3.05
C PHE A 220 -3.28 -19.56 4.11
N LEU A 221 -3.68 -18.30 4.06
CA LEU A 221 -4.80 -17.77 4.83
C LEU A 221 -6.09 -17.87 3.98
N PRO A 222 -7.11 -18.64 4.38
CA PRO A 222 -8.40 -18.63 3.69
C PRO A 222 -8.95 -17.21 3.59
N TRP A 223 -9.50 -16.84 2.43
CA TRP A 223 -9.93 -15.46 2.19
C TRP A 223 -10.99 -14.97 3.18
N GLN A 224 -11.79 -15.88 3.74
CA GLN A 224 -12.82 -15.59 4.75
C GLN A 224 -12.22 -15.02 6.04
N ASP A 225 -11.00 -15.45 6.39
CA ASP A 225 -10.31 -15.03 7.60
C ASP A 225 -9.50 -13.73 7.39
N LEU A 226 -9.53 -13.14 6.20
CA LEU A 226 -8.65 -12.02 5.85
C LEU A 226 -8.70 -10.87 6.85
N ILE A 227 -9.90 -10.34 7.14
CA ILE A 227 -10.04 -9.20 8.06
C ILE A 227 -9.69 -9.59 9.50
N SER A 228 -10.15 -10.76 9.96
CA SER A 228 -9.79 -11.29 11.29
C SER A 228 -8.27 -11.44 11.47
N TYR A 229 -7.55 -11.84 10.43
CA TYR A 229 -6.09 -11.96 10.48
C TYR A 229 -5.39 -10.61 10.52
N LEU A 230 -5.91 -9.63 9.78
CA LEU A 230 -5.41 -8.25 9.85
C LEU A 230 -5.67 -7.63 11.25
N ASP A 231 -6.83 -7.90 11.86
CA ASP A 231 -7.12 -7.54 13.26
C ASP A 231 -6.07 -8.15 14.20
N ALA A 232 -5.80 -9.45 14.09
CA ALA A 232 -4.82 -10.15 14.92
C ALA A 232 -3.42 -9.54 14.80
N ILE A 233 -2.92 -9.29 13.57
CA ILE A 233 -1.62 -8.64 13.35
C ILE A 233 -1.58 -7.24 13.98
N LEU A 234 -2.63 -6.45 13.78
CA LEU A 234 -2.70 -5.10 14.33
C LEU A 234 -2.80 -5.11 15.86
N ARG A 235 -3.52 -6.05 16.47
CA ARG A 235 -3.60 -6.23 17.93
C ARG A 235 -2.26 -6.56 18.55
N VAL A 236 -1.53 -7.52 17.97
CA VAL A 236 -0.16 -7.84 18.40
C VAL A 236 0.73 -6.60 18.28
N TYR A 237 0.66 -5.87 17.17
CA TYR A 237 1.41 -4.63 17.00
C TYR A 237 1.00 -3.54 18.00
N ASN A 238 -0.30 -3.39 18.27
CA ASN A 238 -0.82 -2.38 19.18
C ASN A 238 -0.38 -2.64 20.63
N ARG A 239 -0.41 -3.91 21.06
CA ARG A 239 -0.04 -4.38 22.40
C ARG A 239 1.47 -4.33 22.64
N TYR A 240 2.28 -4.82 21.69
CA TYR A 240 3.73 -5.00 21.90
C TYR A 240 4.59 -3.93 21.21
N GLY A 241 4.01 -3.08 20.37
CA GLY A 241 4.73 -2.03 19.66
C GLY A 241 5.20 -0.91 20.57
N ARG A 242 6.46 -0.50 20.38
CA ARG A 242 7.09 0.61 21.13
C ARG A 242 6.43 1.95 20.84
N ARG A 243 6.22 2.76 21.90
CA ARG A 243 5.76 4.15 21.82
C ARG A 243 6.75 5.17 22.41
N ASP A 244 7.75 4.69 23.13
CA ASP A 244 8.79 5.48 23.79
C ASP A 244 9.78 6.12 22.80
N ASN A 245 10.04 5.47 21.66
CA ASN A 245 10.96 5.98 20.64
C ASN A 245 10.36 5.87 19.24
N LYS A 246 9.97 7.02 18.66
CA LYS A 246 9.34 7.11 17.33
C LYS A 246 10.17 6.49 16.20
N TYR A 247 11.49 6.38 16.34
CA TYR A 247 12.38 5.78 15.35
C TYR A 247 12.45 4.24 15.46
N LYS A 248 12.03 3.68 16.60
CA LYS A 248 11.97 2.23 16.88
C LYS A 248 10.52 1.70 16.97
N ALA A 249 9.52 2.54 16.66
CA ALA A 249 8.10 2.25 16.85
C ALA A 249 7.41 1.50 15.68
N ARG A 250 8.10 1.19 14.57
CA ARG A 250 7.49 0.51 13.40
C ARG A 250 7.40 -1.01 13.62
N ILE A 251 6.38 -1.67 13.06
CA ILE A 251 6.18 -3.12 13.19
C ILE A 251 7.39 -3.95 12.76
N LYS A 252 8.14 -3.52 11.74
CA LYS A 252 9.39 -4.18 11.34
C LYS A 252 10.43 -4.34 12.46
N ILE A 253 10.43 -3.40 13.42
CA ILE A 253 11.32 -3.46 14.59
C ILE A 253 10.79 -4.49 15.59
N LEU A 254 9.47 -4.54 15.77
CA LEU A 254 8.80 -5.53 16.61
C LEU A 254 9.00 -6.95 16.06
N VAL A 255 8.71 -7.18 14.77
CA VAL A 255 8.90 -8.48 14.11
C VAL A 255 10.36 -8.91 14.20
N LYS A 256 11.32 -8.01 13.97
CA LYS A 256 12.75 -8.33 14.13
C LYS A 256 13.11 -8.70 15.58
N ALA A 257 12.53 -8.03 16.57
CA ALA A 257 12.83 -8.28 17.98
C ALA A 257 12.21 -9.59 18.49
N LEU A 258 11.02 -9.95 18.01
CA LEU A 258 10.36 -11.21 18.36
C LEU A 258 10.87 -12.39 17.52
N THR A 259 11.39 -12.12 16.32
CA THR A 259 11.47 -13.02 15.16
C THR A 259 10.11 -13.22 14.45
N PRO A 260 10.10 -13.50 13.13
CA PRO A 260 8.87 -13.78 12.40
C PRO A 260 8.04 -14.92 12.99
N GLU A 261 8.69 -15.98 13.48
CA GLU A 261 8.05 -17.19 13.99
C GLU A 261 7.30 -16.89 15.29
N VAL A 262 7.94 -16.22 16.25
CA VAL A 262 7.29 -15.84 17.52
C VAL A 262 6.22 -14.77 17.28
N PHE A 263 6.41 -13.89 16.29
CA PHE A 263 5.35 -12.96 15.89
C PHE A 263 4.13 -13.73 15.34
N ALA A 264 4.35 -14.72 14.47
CA ALA A 264 3.30 -15.57 13.92
C ALA A 264 2.55 -16.32 15.03
N GLU A 265 3.26 -16.94 15.99
CA GLU A 265 2.63 -17.60 17.15
C GLU A 265 1.69 -16.68 17.92
N LYS A 266 2.06 -15.41 18.11
CA LYS A 266 1.21 -14.41 18.78
C LYS A 266 -0.01 -14.03 17.94
N VAL A 267 0.15 -13.95 16.62
CA VAL A 267 -0.96 -13.69 15.69
C VAL A 267 -1.93 -14.86 15.71
N GLU A 268 -1.44 -16.10 15.65
CA GLU A 268 -2.29 -17.30 15.72
C GLU A 268 -3.01 -17.42 17.06
N ALA A 269 -2.38 -17.03 18.17
CA ALA A 269 -3.03 -16.99 19.48
C ALA A 269 -4.19 -15.98 19.53
N GLU A 270 -4.05 -14.80 18.92
CA GLU A 270 -5.16 -13.84 18.79
C GLU A 270 -6.25 -14.37 17.83
N MET A 271 -5.88 -15.08 16.76
CA MET A 271 -6.81 -15.64 15.78
C MET A 271 -7.78 -16.67 16.37
N VAL A 272 -7.38 -17.42 17.40
CA VAL A 272 -8.27 -18.35 18.13
C VAL A 272 -9.54 -17.65 18.62
N HIS A 273 -9.45 -16.37 18.98
CA HIS A 273 -10.58 -15.59 19.48
C HIS A 273 -11.39 -14.86 18.40
N LEU A 274 -10.86 -14.77 17.18
CA LEU A 274 -11.46 -13.98 16.08
C LEU A 274 -12.10 -14.85 14.99
N ARG A 275 -11.63 -16.10 14.83
CA ARG A 275 -12.09 -17.02 13.80
C ARG A 275 -13.59 -17.29 13.91
N GLY A 276 -14.31 -17.15 12.80
CA GLY A 276 -15.77 -17.30 12.75
C GLY A 276 -16.56 -16.17 13.42
N GLY A 277 -15.89 -15.07 13.81
CA GLY A 277 -16.52 -13.90 14.39
C GLY A 277 -17.17 -12.98 13.36
N SER A 278 -17.58 -11.78 13.79
CA SER A 278 -18.24 -10.79 12.94
C SER A 278 -17.38 -10.23 11.81
N THR A 279 -16.05 -10.41 11.87
CA THR A 279 -15.11 -9.99 10.82
C THR A 279 -14.79 -11.09 9.80
N THR A 280 -15.39 -12.27 9.94
CA THR A 280 -15.29 -13.31 8.91
C THR A 280 -16.02 -12.85 7.64
N LEU A 281 -15.27 -12.76 6.53
CA LEU A 281 -15.82 -12.34 5.25
C LEU A 281 -16.74 -13.41 4.68
N THR A 282 -17.87 -12.95 4.14
CA THR A 282 -18.85 -13.77 3.46
C THR A 282 -18.78 -13.53 1.96
N GLU A 283 -19.27 -14.49 1.17
CA GLU A 283 -19.35 -14.33 -0.29
C GLU A 283 -20.24 -13.13 -0.63
N ALA A 284 -21.35 -12.96 0.09
CA ALA A 284 -22.26 -11.83 -0.08
C ALA A 284 -21.55 -10.47 0.09
N GLU A 285 -20.66 -10.35 1.08
CA GLU A 285 -19.90 -9.12 1.31
C GLU A 285 -18.86 -8.86 0.21
N VAL A 286 -18.14 -9.91 -0.22
CA VAL A 286 -17.21 -9.79 -1.35
C VAL A 286 -17.95 -9.40 -2.63
N GLN A 287 -19.12 -9.99 -2.90
CA GLN A 287 -19.94 -9.64 -4.06
C GLN A 287 -20.52 -8.22 -3.97
N ARG A 288 -20.96 -7.78 -2.78
CA ARG A 288 -21.45 -6.42 -2.53
C ARG A 288 -20.42 -5.37 -2.94
N VAL A 289 -19.15 -5.59 -2.62
CA VAL A 289 -18.07 -4.67 -3.00
C VAL A 289 -17.65 -4.87 -4.46
N SER A 290 -17.54 -6.12 -4.92
CA SER A 290 -17.09 -6.46 -6.28
C SER A 290 -17.97 -5.85 -7.37
N ARG A 291 -19.29 -5.73 -7.14
CA ARG A 291 -20.23 -5.13 -8.11
C ARG A 291 -19.92 -3.67 -8.46
N HIS A 292 -19.10 -2.97 -7.69
CA HIS A 292 -18.69 -1.59 -8.01
C HIS A 292 -17.47 -1.54 -8.96
N PHE A 293 -16.82 -2.67 -9.22
CA PHE A 293 -15.66 -2.78 -10.08
C PHE A 293 -16.00 -3.38 -11.45
N VAL A 294 -17.11 -2.90 -12.04
CA VAL A 294 -17.60 -3.36 -13.35
C VAL A 294 -16.66 -2.94 -14.47
N ASP A 295 -16.17 -3.91 -15.25
CA ASP A 295 -15.40 -3.67 -16.46
C ASP A 295 -16.20 -2.87 -17.49
N PRO A 296 -15.54 -1.99 -18.28
CA PRO A 296 -16.19 -1.34 -19.41
C PRO A 296 -16.75 -2.35 -20.41
N ASP A 297 -17.71 -1.91 -21.22
CA ASP A 297 -18.22 -2.67 -22.36
C ASP A 297 -17.15 -2.74 -23.46
N TYR A 298 -16.16 -3.60 -23.26
CA TYR A 298 -15.06 -3.79 -24.20
C TYR A 298 -15.60 -4.26 -25.56
N LEU A 299 -15.12 -3.62 -26.62
CA LEU A 299 -15.33 -4.06 -27.98
C LEU A 299 -14.60 -5.38 -28.22
N ALA A 300 -15.19 -6.26 -29.03
CA ALA A 300 -14.51 -7.45 -29.50
C ALA A 300 -13.47 -7.04 -30.56
N LEU A 301 -12.23 -6.85 -30.13
CA LEU A 301 -11.11 -6.45 -30.97
C LEU A 301 -10.03 -7.54 -31.00
N GLU A 302 -9.26 -7.55 -32.08
CA GLU A 302 -8.06 -8.37 -32.17
C GLU A 302 -6.82 -7.57 -31.79
N ASN A 303 -5.75 -8.25 -31.38
CA ASN A 303 -4.48 -7.59 -31.13
C ASN A 303 -3.92 -7.03 -32.44
N PHE A 304 -3.65 -5.73 -32.46
CA PHE A 304 -3.07 -5.07 -33.62
C PHE A 304 -1.59 -5.45 -33.78
N ASP A 305 -1.19 -5.85 -34.99
CA ASP A 305 0.21 -6.04 -35.34
C ASP A 305 0.86 -4.70 -35.70
N TYR A 306 1.79 -4.27 -34.86
CA TYR A 306 2.50 -2.99 -35.01
C TYR A 306 3.74 -3.07 -35.91
N ALA A 307 4.06 -4.21 -36.53
CA ALA A 307 5.33 -4.39 -37.25
C ALA A 307 5.61 -3.28 -38.29
N ASN A 308 4.60 -2.92 -39.09
CA ASN A 308 4.74 -1.87 -40.09
C ASN A 308 4.89 -0.47 -39.46
N GLN A 309 4.06 -0.15 -38.46
CA GLN A 309 4.09 1.15 -37.77
C GLN A 309 5.37 1.32 -36.95
N ASP A 310 5.90 0.25 -36.36
CA ASP A 310 7.15 0.30 -35.62
C ASP A 310 8.35 0.54 -36.54
N ALA A 311 8.31 -0.02 -37.76
CA ALA A 311 9.33 0.22 -38.78
C ALA A 311 9.24 1.66 -39.34
N GLU A 312 8.03 2.15 -39.61
CA GLU A 312 7.78 3.49 -40.13
C GLU A 312 8.06 4.58 -39.07
N TYR A 313 7.74 4.32 -37.80
CA TYR A 313 7.86 5.27 -36.69
C TYR A 313 8.74 4.73 -35.55
N PRO A 314 10.08 4.69 -35.69
CA PRO A 314 10.98 4.17 -34.66
C PRO A 314 10.88 4.88 -33.30
N GLY A 315 10.50 6.16 -33.29
CA GLY A 315 10.22 6.92 -32.07
C GLY A 315 8.99 6.40 -31.32
N PHE A 316 7.91 6.10 -32.06
CA PHE A 316 6.70 5.51 -31.50
C PHE A 316 6.96 4.09 -31.00
N ALA A 317 7.69 3.26 -31.74
CA ALA A 317 8.09 1.91 -31.31
C ALA A 317 8.83 1.92 -29.96
N ARG A 318 9.77 2.87 -29.80
CA ARG A 318 10.51 3.10 -28.53
C ARG A 318 9.60 3.58 -27.40
N TRP A 319 8.62 4.43 -27.70
CA TRP A 319 7.65 4.89 -26.70
C TRP A 319 6.74 3.73 -26.27
N ARG A 320 6.18 2.99 -27.24
CA ARG A 320 5.26 1.87 -27.03
C ARG A 320 5.89 0.78 -26.17
N SER A 321 7.11 0.35 -26.50
CA SER A 321 7.83 -0.69 -25.74
C SER A 321 8.11 -0.31 -24.28
N ARG A 322 8.19 0.97 -23.94
CA ARG A 322 8.43 1.44 -22.57
C ARG A 322 7.15 1.74 -21.79
N ASN A 323 6.19 2.38 -22.46
CA ASN A 323 5.03 3.00 -21.83
C ASN A 323 3.75 2.17 -21.96
N THR A 324 3.77 1.03 -22.65
CA THR A 324 2.60 0.16 -22.75
C THR A 324 2.78 -1.16 -22.02
N ARG A 325 1.67 -1.74 -21.57
CA ARG A 325 1.60 -3.10 -21.00
C ARG A 325 0.41 -3.84 -21.57
N ALA A 326 0.57 -5.14 -21.75
CA ALA A 326 -0.48 -6.01 -22.26
C ALA A 326 -1.71 -5.97 -21.34
N HIS A 327 -2.88 -5.84 -21.97
CA HIS A 327 -4.16 -5.91 -21.31
C HIS A 327 -4.70 -7.35 -21.34
N LYS A 328 -5.50 -7.76 -20.35
CA LYS A 328 -6.14 -9.10 -20.33
C LYS A 328 -7.19 -9.31 -21.43
N ARG A 329 -7.69 -8.23 -22.02
CA ARG A 329 -8.62 -8.23 -23.16
C ARG A 329 -7.84 -8.00 -24.47
N PRO A 330 -8.01 -8.87 -25.49
CA PRO A 330 -7.43 -8.66 -26.81
C PRO A 330 -7.81 -7.30 -27.41
N GLY A 331 -6.88 -6.69 -28.16
CA GLY A 331 -7.05 -5.39 -28.81
C GLY A 331 -6.96 -4.17 -27.88
N TYR A 332 -6.81 -4.38 -26.57
CA TYR A 332 -6.62 -3.32 -25.58
C TYR A 332 -5.18 -3.30 -25.05
N VAL A 333 -4.77 -2.15 -24.53
CA VAL A 333 -3.45 -1.94 -23.94
C VAL A 333 -3.53 -0.98 -22.77
N ALA A 334 -2.75 -1.22 -21.71
CA ALA A 334 -2.58 -0.25 -20.64
C ALA A 334 -1.45 0.72 -21.01
N VAL A 335 -1.69 2.02 -20.86
CA VAL A 335 -0.71 3.08 -21.17
C VAL A 335 -0.27 3.77 -19.88
N THR A 336 1.04 3.90 -19.71
CA THR A 336 1.69 4.62 -18.62
C THR A 336 2.14 6.00 -19.09
N LEU A 337 1.66 7.05 -18.45
CA LEU A 337 2.17 8.40 -18.64
C LEU A 337 3.28 8.66 -17.64
N SER A 338 4.51 8.81 -18.12
CA SER A 338 5.68 8.97 -17.25
C SER A 338 5.74 10.37 -16.62
N LEU A 339 5.85 10.40 -15.30
CA LEU A 339 6.10 11.61 -14.50
C LEU A 339 7.58 11.75 -14.15
N LYS A 340 8.48 11.20 -14.97
CA LYS A 340 9.93 11.20 -14.73
C LYS A 340 10.69 11.97 -15.84
N PRO A 341 10.42 13.27 -16.04
CA PRO A 341 11.19 14.07 -16.99
C PRO A 341 12.67 14.15 -16.55
N THR A 342 13.58 14.10 -17.52
CA THR A 342 15.02 14.22 -17.26
C THR A 342 15.33 15.58 -16.65
N GLY A 343 16.14 15.58 -15.58
CA GLY A 343 16.58 16.82 -14.92
C GLY A 343 15.57 17.45 -13.96
N VAL A 344 14.37 16.86 -13.80
CA VAL A 344 13.33 17.36 -12.88
C VAL A 344 12.96 16.25 -11.89
N ALA A 345 12.64 16.63 -10.66
CA ALA A 345 12.17 15.68 -9.66
C ALA A 345 10.88 15.00 -10.15
N PRO A 346 10.75 13.68 -10.03
CA PRO A 346 9.62 12.98 -10.61
C PRO A 346 8.36 13.11 -9.73
N GLY A 347 7.20 12.97 -10.37
CA GLY A 347 5.90 12.87 -9.71
C GLY A 347 5.00 14.10 -9.83
N ASP A 348 5.51 15.23 -10.30
CA ASP A 348 4.70 16.44 -10.45
C ASP A 348 3.91 16.43 -11.78
N LEU A 349 2.65 16.86 -11.71
CA LEU A 349 1.84 17.24 -12.87
C LEU A 349 1.35 18.67 -12.68
N THR A 350 1.48 19.48 -13.71
CA THR A 350 0.81 20.78 -13.77
C THR A 350 -0.71 20.63 -13.85
N ASP A 351 -1.44 21.65 -13.45
CA ASP A 351 -2.88 21.80 -13.64
C ASP A 351 -3.31 21.51 -15.10
N LYS A 352 -2.59 22.05 -16.09
CA LYS A 352 -2.83 21.81 -17.51
C LYS A 352 -2.60 20.34 -17.92
N GLN A 353 -1.59 19.69 -17.36
CA GLN A 353 -1.36 18.26 -17.60
C GLN A 353 -2.44 17.39 -16.96
N LEU A 354 -2.93 17.76 -15.77
CA LEU A 354 -4.07 17.08 -15.15
C LEU A 354 -5.33 17.21 -16.02
N ASP A 355 -5.62 18.40 -16.54
CA ASP A 355 -6.74 18.60 -17.49
C ASP A 355 -6.58 17.72 -18.75
N ALA A 356 -5.40 17.72 -19.36
CA ALA A 356 -5.13 16.89 -20.54
C ALA A 356 -5.28 15.38 -20.26
N VAL A 357 -4.85 14.92 -19.08
CA VAL A 357 -5.05 13.53 -18.64
C VAL A 357 -6.54 13.21 -18.47
N ALA A 358 -7.32 14.14 -17.91
CA ALA A 358 -8.76 13.98 -17.77
C ALA A 358 -9.49 13.97 -19.12
N ASP A 359 -9.05 14.80 -20.07
CA ASP A 359 -9.56 14.82 -21.44
C ASP A 359 -9.31 13.49 -22.15
N LEU A 360 -8.06 12.99 -22.08
CA LEU A 360 -7.68 11.69 -22.65
C LEU A 360 -8.50 10.55 -22.03
N ALA A 361 -8.65 10.55 -20.70
CA ALA A 361 -9.42 9.51 -20.02
C ALA A 361 -10.89 9.50 -20.43
N ARG A 362 -11.49 10.68 -20.66
CA ARG A 362 -12.87 10.77 -21.15
C ARG A 362 -12.99 10.33 -22.60
N ALA A 363 -12.08 10.79 -23.47
CA ALA A 363 -12.12 10.48 -24.90
C ALA A 363 -11.89 8.99 -25.19
N LEU A 364 -11.02 8.35 -24.42
CA LEU A 364 -10.61 6.95 -24.60
C LEU A 364 -11.26 5.98 -23.59
N GLN A 365 -12.23 6.46 -22.79
CA GLN A 365 -12.90 5.70 -21.72
C GLN A 365 -11.93 4.99 -20.76
N LEU A 366 -10.80 5.63 -20.44
CA LEU A 366 -9.72 5.02 -19.65
C LEU A 366 -9.98 5.11 -18.16
N ARG A 367 -9.54 4.08 -17.44
CA ARG A 367 -9.35 4.12 -15.99
C ARG A 367 -7.97 4.72 -15.71
N LEU A 368 -7.90 5.69 -14.79
CA LEU A 368 -6.64 6.28 -14.37
C LEU A 368 -6.17 5.64 -13.08
N LEU A 369 -4.93 5.15 -13.07
CA LEU A 369 -4.27 4.63 -11.87
C LEU A 369 -3.03 5.51 -11.61
N ALA A 370 -3.09 6.31 -10.55
CA ALA A 370 -1.99 7.16 -10.13
C ALA A 370 -0.89 6.29 -9.50
N HIS A 371 0.30 6.28 -10.09
CA HIS A 371 1.42 5.54 -9.52
C HIS A 371 2.74 6.22 -9.85
N LEU A 372 3.50 6.56 -8.80
CA LEU A 372 4.90 6.91 -8.96
C LEU A 372 5.76 5.67 -8.68
N ALA A 373 6.27 5.08 -9.76
CA ALA A 373 7.15 3.92 -9.68
C ALA A 373 8.38 4.25 -8.82
N ARG A 374 8.57 3.47 -7.75
CA ARG A 374 9.83 3.47 -7.00
C ARG A 374 10.93 3.00 -7.93
N ALA A 375 12.18 3.43 -7.73
CA ALA A 375 13.29 2.93 -8.50
C ALA A 375 13.30 1.40 -8.42
N GLU A 376 13.06 0.73 -9.55
CA GLU A 376 13.14 -0.73 -9.65
C GLU A 376 14.60 -1.11 -9.40
N HIS A 377 14.89 -1.74 -8.26
CA HIS A 377 16.05 -2.62 -8.21
C HIS A 377 15.59 -3.92 -8.85
N HIS A 378 15.97 -4.13 -10.12
CA HIS A 378 15.84 -5.44 -10.75
C HIS A 378 16.44 -6.50 -9.81
N PRO A 379 15.65 -7.45 -9.28
CA PRO A 379 16.24 -8.61 -8.66
C PRO A 379 16.91 -9.40 -9.78
N ARG A 380 18.24 -9.45 -9.77
CA ARG A 380 18.95 -10.48 -10.54
C ARG A 380 18.30 -11.81 -10.15
N ARG A 381 17.69 -12.48 -11.14
CA ARG A 381 17.10 -13.82 -10.99
C ARG A 381 18.00 -14.67 -10.10
N ARG A 382 17.58 -14.94 -8.86
CA ARG A 382 18.21 -15.99 -8.06
C ARG A 382 17.81 -17.30 -8.74
N ARG A 383 18.71 -17.84 -9.57
CA ARG A 383 18.67 -19.26 -9.89
C ARG A 383 18.65 -20.00 -8.55
N ALA A 384 17.60 -20.79 -8.33
CA ALA A 384 17.57 -21.73 -7.22
C ALA A 384 18.81 -22.62 -7.31
N ALA A 385 19.73 -22.48 -6.37
CA ALA A 385 20.83 -23.43 -6.18
C ALA A 385 20.29 -24.57 -5.30
N PRO A 386 20.34 -25.84 -5.74
CA PRO A 386 19.94 -26.96 -4.92
C PRO A 386 21.06 -27.28 -3.92
N ALA A 387 21.08 -26.58 -2.78
CA ALA A 387 22.08 -26.83 -1.73
C ALA A 387 21.53 -26.66 -0.30
N ALA A 388 20.21 -26.89 -0.11
CA ALA A 388 19.57 -26.84 1.21
C ALA A 388 18.87 -28.16 1.58
N ARG A 389 19.45 -29.30 1.16
CA ARG A 389 19.00 -30.65 1.59
C ARG A 389 20.10 -31.58 2.13
N ALA A 390 21.27 -31.05 2.46
CA ALA A 390 22.42 -31.85 2.91
C ALA A 390 23.03 -31.40 4.26
N LEU A 391 22.25 -30.78 5.15
CA LEU A 391 22.72 -30.38 6.50
C LEU A 391 21.81 -30.85 7.65
N ALA A 392 20.98 -31.86 7.41
CA ALA A 392 20.20 -32.54 8.45
C ALA A 392 20.68 -33.98 8.75
N GLY A 393 21.85 -34.39 8.24
CA GLY A 393 22.34 -35.78 8.32
C GLY A 393 23.62 -36.02 9.12
N THR A 394 24.27 -34.99 9.66
CA THR A 394 25.65 -35.11 10.20
C THR A 394 25.80 -34.59 11.64
N ALA A 395 24.78 -34.82 12.48
CA ALA A 395 24.84 -34.55 13.92
C ALA A 395 24.53 -35.79 14.79
N ARG A 396 24.66 -37.01 14.24
CA ARG A 396 24.55 -38.28 14.98
C ARG A 396 25.63 -39.28 14.56
N ARG A 397 26.91 -38.90 14.72
CA ARG A 397 28.04 -39.86 14.72
C ARG A 397 29.31 -39.13 15.13
N ARG A 398 29.50 -38.91 16.43
CA ARG A 398 30.80 -38.61 17.08
C ARG A 398 30.65 -38.54 18.60
N LEU A 399 30.13 -39.63 19.18
CA LEU A 399 30.24 -39.93 20.61
C LEU A 399 30.21 -41.45 20.74
N ARG A 400 31.37 -42.07 20.53
CA ARG A 400 31.77 -43.42 20.99
C ARG A 400 33.23 -43.60 20.56
N HIS A 401 34.05 -44.05 21.51
CA HIS A 401 35.48 -44.32 21.44
C HIS A 401 36.43 -43.15 21.75
N ALA A 402 36.74 -43.00 23.04
CA ALA A 402 38.11 -42.81 23.52
C ALA A 402 38.16 -43.02 25.05
N GLU A 403 38.20 -44.28 25.48
CA GLU A 403 38.71 -44.68 26.79
C GLU A 403 39.83 -45.69 26.56
N HIS A 404 41.09 -45.28 26.77
CA HIS A 404 42.10 -46.06 27.50
C HIS A 404 43.41 -45.25 27.68
N ARG A 405 43.81 -45.16 28.95
CA ARG A 405 45.06 -44.62 29.54
C ARG A 405 46.16 -45.70 29.49
N PRO A 406 47.48 -45.43 29.70
CA PRO A 406 48.06 -45.01 31.01
C PRO A 406 49.24 -43.99 30.91
N ALA A 407 49.37 -43.04 31.86
CA ALA A 407 50.29 -42.97 33.04
C ALA A 407 51.81 -42.86 32.75
N ASP A 408 52.44 -41.69 33.01
CA ASP A 408 53.37 -41.49 34.15
C ASP A 408 53.97 -40.07 34.28
N ARG A 409 54.09 -39.67 35.56
CA ARG A 409 54.94 -38.69 36.33
C ARG A 409 55.85 -37.64 35.64
N HIS A 410 55.78 -36.37 36.07
CA HIS A 410 56.63 -35.75 37.14
C HIS A 410 56.51 -34.19 37.19
N HIS A 411 56.25 -33.67 38.42
CA HIS A 411 56.88 -32.52 39.10
C HIS A 411 57.13 -31.14 38.43
N LEU A 412 56.45 -30.07 38.94
CA LEU A 412 56.99 -28.98 39.81
C LEU A 412 56.18 -27.67 39.68
N LEU A 413 55.79 -27.12 40.84
CA LEU A 413 55.32 -25.74 41.11
C LEU A 413 56.55 -24.80 41.35
N PRO A 414 56.40 -23.51 41.74
CA PRO A 414 55.55 -22.42 41.23
C PRO A 414 56.33 -21.08 41.09
N GLY A 415 55.66 -20.01 40.65
CA GLY A 415 55.93 -18.64 41.17
C GLY A 415 55.94 -17.48 40.16
N ARG A 416 54.83 -16.73 40.08
CA ARG A 416 54.63 -15.35 40.58
C ARG A 416 53.35 -14.76 40.03
#